data_AF-A0A927NUZ2-F1
#
_entry.id   AF-A0A927NUZ2-F1
#
_cell.length_a   1.000
_cell.length_b   1.000
_cell.length_c   1.000
_cell.angle_alpha   90.00
_cell.angle_beta   90.00
_cell.angle_gamma   90.00
#
_symmetry.space_group_name_H-M   'P 1'
#
loop_
_entity.id
_entity.type
_entity.pdbx_description
1 polymer ?
#
loop_
_entity_poly.entity_id
_entity_poly.type
_entity_poly.pdbx_seq_one_letter_code
_entity_poly.pdbx_strand_id
1 'polypeptide(L)'
;MKMFLNTTSPQRNISSAAAGCNVYFPELCRNFKQVINKAQSILPRAFSFLYTVFMGDIAMEDKIQTRQEKRELRLRKQIKKEQIIRWSLIGFGVLLLIGSVFLIFSGKEKPKPYEALSAEIAEDARNRQHIDPERAVIVDAGLSLLGKVNYFWGGKSDAVGFDPRFGEMTEVTSQGSETSGTMRPYGLDCSGFVSWCFIQSGMNEAGMADLIGHGTWNQWEKSAAIEWDELMPGDLVFQNEYPEATENHVGICIGFDEEGEPLFVHCAASFDNVVVTYAGDVFRFARRPSVF
;
A
#
# COMPACT_ATOMS: atom_id res chain seq x y z
N MET A 1 25.47 -12.43 -47.89
CA MET A 1 24.17 -11.73 -47.78
C MET A 1 23.43 -12.37 -46.60
N LYS A 2 23.66 -11.89 -45.36
CA LYS A 2 22.68 -11.19 -44.49
C LYS A 2 21.27 -11.81 -44.56
N MET A 3 20.79 -12.43 -43.46
CA MET A 3 19.82 -11.88 -42.46
C MET A 3 18.55 -12.76 -42.50
N PHE A 4 17.77 -13.10 -41.47
CA PHE A 4 17.60 -12.71 -40.07
C PHE A 4 16.97 -13.91 -39.33
N LEU A 5 17.45 -14.26 -38.13
CA LEU A 5 16.63 -14.94 -37.13
C LEU A 5 16.34 -13.93 -36.02
N ASN A 6 15.08 -13.53 -35.94
CA ASN A 6 14.56 -12.54 -35.01
C ASN A 6 14.39 -13.21 -33.64
N THR A 7 15.32 -13.00 -32.72
CA THR A 7 15.13 -13.34 -31.30
C THR A 7 14.78 -12.04 -30.58
N THR A 8 13.51 -11.91 -30.23
CA THR A 8 13.00 -10.81 -29.43
C THR A 8 13.57 -10.90 -28.02
N SER A 9 14.28 -9.85 -27.61
CA SER A 9 14.84 -9.71 -26.26
C SER A 9 13.72 -9.63 -25.21
N PRO A 10 13.87 -10.21 -24.01
CA PRO A 10 12.95 -9.97 -22.91
C PRO A 10 13.29 -8.63 -22.24
N GLN A 11 12.88 -7.53 -22.87
CA GLN A 11 12.88 -6.18 -22.26
C GLN A 11 11.53 -5.82 -21.62
N ARG A 12 10.68 -6.81 -21.31
CA ARG A 12 9.45 -6.59 -20.55
C ARG A 12 9.56 -7.29 -19.20
N ASN A 13 9.85 -6.49 -18.17
CA ASN A 13 9.37 -6.61 -16.78
C ASN A 13 10.32 -5.94 -15.77
N ILE A 14 10.63 -4.66 -16.00
CA ILE A 14 11.20 -3.80 -14.94
C ILE A 14 10.23 -2.66 -14.59
N SER A 15 9.17 -2.45 -15.38
CA SER A 15 8.16 -1.41 -15.15
C SER A 15 7.04 -1.80 -14.19
N SER A 16 6.75 -3.09 -13.98
CA SER A 16 5.63 -3.53 -13.12
C SER A 16 5.97 -3.54 -11.61
N ALA A 17 7.23 -3.75 -11.24
CA ALA A 17 7.68 -3.71 -9.84
C ALA A 17 7.79 -2.27 -9.30
N ALA A 18 7.95 -1.28 -10.19
CA ALA A 18 8.03 0.13 -9.81
C ALA A 18 6.66 0.76 -9.47
N ALA A 19 5.56 0.11 -9.84
CA ALA A 19 4.21 0.62 -9.61
C ALA A 19 3.77 0.45 -8.14
N GLY A 20 4.07 -0.69 -7.50
CA GLY A 20 3.66 -0.96 -6.11
C GLY A 20 4.48 -0.21 -5.05
N CYS A 21 5.76 0.09 -5.32
CA CYS A 21 6.60 0.88 -4.42
C CYS A 21 6.03 2.30 -4.22
N ASN A 22 5.55 2.91 -5.31
CA ASN A 22 5.14 4.32 -5.34
C ASN A 22 3.88 4.60 -4.49
N VAL A 23 3.13 3.55 -4.13
CA VAL A 23 1.86 3.64 -3.40
C VAL A 23 2.07 3.69 -1.88
N TYR A 24 3.14 3.06 -1.36
CA TYR A 24 3.35 2.92 0.09
C TYR A 24 4.50 3.78 0.65
N PHE A 25 5.48 4.21 -0.17
CA PHE A 25 6.59 5.07 0.29
C PHE A 25 7.18 5.96 -0.84
N PRO A 26 6.56 7.10 -1.17
CA PRO A 26 6.97 7.92 -2.33
C PRO A 26 8.38 8.54 -2.19
N GLU A 27 8.83 8.87 -0.98
CA GLU A 27 10.20 9.36 -0.74
C GLU A 27 11.25 8.23 -0.82
N LEU A 28 10.90 7.03 -0.33
CA LEU A 28 11.79 5.87 -0.37
C LEU A 28 12.03 5.42 -1.81
N CYS A 29 11.01 5.42 -2.68
CA CYS A 29 11.17 5.06 -4.10
C CYS A 29 11.95 6.12 -4.90
N ARG A 30 11.88 7.40 -4.52
CA ARG A 30 12.72 8.47 -5.08
C ARG A 30 14.19 8.25 -4.73
N ASN A 31 14.47 7.95 -3.46
CA ASN A 31 15.81 7.61 -2.97
C ASN A 31 16.31 6.29 -3.57
N PHE A 32 15.46 5.28 -3.73
CA PHE A 32 15.80 3.99 -4.32
C PHE A 32 16.12 4.10 -5.81
N LYS A 33 15.35 4.90 -6.58
CA LYS A 33 15.68 5.21 -7.98
C LYS A 33 17.01 5.97 -8.09
N GLN A 34 17.29 6.93 -7.20
CA GLN A 34 18.59 7.59 -7.17
C GLN A 34 19.73 6.61 -6.85
N VAL A 35 19.54 5.71 -5.88
CA VAL A 35 20.53 4.70 -5.50
C VAL A 35 20.76 3.68 -6.62
N ILE A 36 19.70 3.20 -7.29
CA ILE A 36 19.81 2.28 -8.45
C ILE A 36 20.51 2.98 -9.62
N ASN A 37 20.13 4.21 -9.97
CA ASN A 37 20.76 4.95 -11.06
C ASN A 37 22.25 5.25 -10.74
N LYS A 38 22.56 5.54 -9.48
CA LYS A 38 23.94 5.72 -9.00
C LYS A 38 24.71 4.40 -9.06
N ALA A 39 24.12 3.27 -8.64
CA ALA A 39 24.71 1.94 -8.75
C ALA A 39 24.94 1.50 -10.20
N GLN A 40 23.98 1.75 -11.11
CA GLN A 40 24.09 1.47 -12.55
C GLN A 40 25.16 2.32 -13.24
N SER A 41 25.45 3.53 -12.75
CA SER A 41 26.57 4.35 -13.25
C SER A 41 27.96 3.91 -12.75
N ILE A 42 28.01 3.19 -11.62
CA ILE A 42 29.26 2.70 -11.00
C ILE A 42 29.61 1.29 -11.49
N LEU A 43 28.61 0.44 -11.76
CA LEU A 43 28.77 -0.95 -12.20
C LEU A 43 29.67 -1.15 -13.43
N PRO A 44 29.58 -0.35 -14.52
CA PRO A 44 30.48 -0.46 -15.67
C PRO A 44 31.93 -0.10 -15.34
N ARG A 45 32.16 0.83 -14.41
CA ARG A 45 33.50 1.23 -13.95
C ARG A 45 34.12 0.19 -13.03
N ALA A 46 33.32 -0.42 -12.15
CA ALA A 46 33.75 -1.51 -11.29
C ALA A 46 34.08 -2.78 -12.10
N PHE A 47 33.29 -3.10 -13.13
CA PHE A 47 33.55 -4.23 -14.04
C PHE A 47 34.79 -4.02 -14.90
N SER A 48 35.00 -2.80 -15.42
CA SER A 48 36.22 -2.45 -16.17
C SER A 48 37.47 -2.56 -15.29
N PHE A 49 37.42 -2.08 -14.04
CA PHE A 49 38.51 -2.20 -13.08
C PHE A 49 38.81 -3.66 -12.70
N LEU A 50 37.77 -4.47 -12.45
CA LEU A 50 37.91 -5.91 -12.19
C LEU A 50 38.50 -6.65 -13.40
N TYR A 51 38.08 -6.31 -14.63
CA TYR A 51 38.59 -6.91 -15.87
C TYR A 51 40.06 -6.53 -16.13
N THR A 52 40.48 -5.29 -15.88
CA THR A 52 41.89 -4.88 -16.00
C THR A 52 42.78 -5.56 -14.95
N VAL A 53 42.27 -5.76 -13.72
CA VAL A 53 43.00 -6.48 -12.66
C VAL A 53 43.07 -8.00 -12.92
N PHE A 54 42.03 -8.59 -13.56
CA PHE A 54 41.98 -10.01 -13.89
C PHE A 54 42.68 -10.40 -15.19
N MET A 55 42.65 -9.55 -16.23
CA MET A 55 43.17 -9.85 -17.57
C MET A 55 44.45 -9.10 -17.95
N GLY A 56 44.96 -8.20 -17.10
CA GLY A 56 46.28 -7.61 -17.26
C GLY A 56 47.39 -8.59 -16.88
N ASP A 57 48.16 -9.01 -17.89
CA ASP A 57 49.46 -9.69 -17.85
C ASP A 57 49.45 -11.23 -17.97
N ILE A 58 49.07 -11.72 -19.16
CA ILE A 58 49.65 -12.93 -19.75
C ILE A 58 50.70 -12.49 -20.78
N ALA A 59 51.91 -12.20 -20.32
CA ALA A 59 53.17 -12.36 -21.06
C ALA A 59 54.30 -11.78 -20.21
N MET A 60 55.16 -12.64 -19.66
CA MET A 60 56.57 -12.27 -19.53
C MET A 60 57.43 -13.52 -19.68
N GLU A 61 58.26 -13.42 -20.71
CA GLU A 61 59.24 -14.39 -21.17
C GLU A 61 60.24 -14.79 -20.09
N ASP A 62 60.74 -16.01 -20.29
CA ASP A 62 61.80 -16.68 -19.57
C ASP A 62 63.12 -15.89 -19.67
N LYS A 63 63.41 -15.05 -18.67
CA LYS A 63 64.74 -14.47 -18.45
C LYS A 63 65.18 -14.67 -17.00
N ILE A 64 66.45 -15.01 -16.86
CA ILE A 64 67.13 -15.36 -15.61
C ILE A 64 66.93 -14.24 -14.57
N GLN A 65 65.95 -14.40 -13.68
CA GLN A 65 65.67 -13.44 -12.62
C GLN A 65 66.68 -13.58 -11.47
N THR A 66 67.24 -12.45 -11.07
CA THR A 66 68.06 -12.30 -9.87
C THR A 66 67.27 -12.72 -8.62
N ARG A 67 67.97 -13.08 -7.53
CA ARG A 67 67.30 -13.46 -6.26
C ARG A 67 66.36 -12.36 -5.73
N GLN A 68 66.65 -11.09 -6.02
CA GLN A 68 65.81 -9.94 -5.65
C GLN A 68 64.52 -9.91 -6.48
N GLU A 69 64.58 -10.03 -7.80
CA GLU A 69 63.39 -10.04 -8.66
C GLU A 69 62.47 -11.23 -8.36
N LYS A 70 63.02 -12.41 -8.04
CA LYS A 70 62.21 -13.55 -7.58
C LYS A 70 61.51 -13.29 -6.25
N ARG A 71 62.13 -12.52 -5.34
CA ARG A 71 61.48 -12.10 -4.08
C ARG A 71 60.38 -11.09 -4.32
N GLU A 72 60.60 -10.10 -5.18
CA GLU A 72 59.59 -9.10 -5.53
C GLU A 72 58.40 -9.72 -6.27
N LEU A 73 58.64 -10.66 -7.18
CA LEU A 73 57.58 -11.41 -7.86
C LEU A 73 56.74 -12.22 -6.86
N ARG A 74 57.37 -12.86 -5.86
CA ARG A 74 56.67 -13.59 -4.79
C ARG A 74 55.81 -12.64 -3.94
N LEU A 75 56.35 -11.49 -3.56
CA LEU A 75 55.61 -10.44 -2.83
C LEU A 75 54.42 -9.92 -3.64
N ARG A 76 54.61 -9.61 -4.93
CA ARG A 76 53.51 -9.18 -5.83
C ARG A 76 52.43 -10.25 -5.97
N LYS A 77 52.81 -11.53 -6.14
CA LYS A 77 51.86 -12.65 -6.19
C LYS A 77 51.10 -12.80 -4.88
N GLN A 78 51.77 -12.60 -3.75
CA GLN A 78 51.15 -12.69 -2.42
C GLN A 78 50.18 -11.54 -2.18
N ILE A 79 50.56 -10.30 -2.52
CA ILE A 79 49.67 -9.13 -2.47
C ILE A 79 48.45 -9.33 -3.38
N LYS A 80 48.64 -9.81 -4.61
CA LYS A 80 47.53 -10.09 -5.54
C LYS A 80 46.60 -11.16 -4.97
N LYS A 81 47.14 -12.22 -4.36
CA LYS A 81 46.34 -13.26 -3.69
C LYS A 81 45.54 -12.71 -2.51
N GLU A 82 46.14 -11.89 -1.65
CA GLU A 82 45.43 -11.26 -0.53
C GLU A 82 44.36 -10.27 -0.99
N GLN A 83 44.64 -9.49 -2.05
CA GLN A 83 43.65 -8.61 -2.66
C GLN A 83 42.48 -9.40 -3.23
N ILE A 84 42.73 -10.50 -3.95
CA ILE A 84 41.67 -11.38 -4.45
C ILE A 84 40.81 -11.90 -3.29
N ILE A 85 41.42 -12.41 -2.23
CA ILE A 85 40.69 -12.91 -1.05
C ILE A 85 39.84 -11.79 -0.43
N ARG A 86 40.41 -10.59 -0.23
CA ARG A 86 39.67 -9.45 0.32
C ARG A 86 38.49 -9.04 -0.56
N TRP A 87 38.68 -8.92 -1.87
CA TRP A 87 37.60 -8.56 -2.80
C TRP A 87 36.54 -9.66 -2.92
N SER A 88 36.91 -10.93 -2.83
CA SER A 88 35.96 -12.04 -2.76
C SER A 88 35.11 -12.01 -1.50
N LEU A 89 35.71 -11.72 -0.34
CA LEU A 89 34.97 -11.57 0.93
C LEU A 89 34.00 -10.37 0.90
N ILE A 90 34.44 -9.23 0.35
CA ILE A 90 33.59 -8.05 0.17
C ILE A 90 32.44 -8.37 -0.80
N GLY A 91 32.72 -8.99 -1.94
CA GLY A 91 31.71 -9.38 -2.92
C GLY A 91 30.68 -10.36 -2.36
N PHE A 92 31.12 -11.34 -1.55
CA PHE A 92 30.23 -12.26 -0.86
C PHE A 92 29.33 -11.53 0.16
N GLY A 93 29.88 -10.59 0.93
CA GLY A 93 29.10 -9.77 1.87
C GLY A 93 28.03 -8.92 1.17
N VAL A 94 28.34 -8.33 0.01
CA VAL A 94 27.37 -7.58 -0.81
C VAL A 94 26.27 -8.49 -1.34
N LEU A 95 26.60 -9.70 -1.80
CA LEU A 95 25.63 -10.71 -2.25
C LEU A 95 24.67 -11.13 -1.13
N LEU A 96 25.17 -11.34 0.09
CA LEU A 96 24.33 -11.66 1.25
C LEU A 96 23.39 -10.49 1.59
N LEU A 97 23.86 -9.25 1.54
CA LEU A 97 23.01 -8.08 1.75
C LEU A 97 21.91 -7.97 0.69
N ILE A 98 22.26 -8.10 -0.60
CA ILE A 98 21.28 -8.09 -1.69
C ILE A 98 20.27 -9.23 -1.53
N GLY A 99 20.74 -10.44 -1.17
CA GLY A 99 19.87 -11.59 -0.89
C GLY A 99 18.90 -11.34 0.26
N SER A 100 19.38 -10.76 1.37
CA SER A 100 18.55 -10.43 2.53
C SER A 100 17.47 -9.40 2.19
N VAL A 101 17.84 -8.36 1.42
CA VAL A 101 16.90 -7.35 0.92
C VAL A 101 15.87 -7.99 -0.02
N PHE A 102 16.28 -8.87 -0.92
CA PHE A 102 15.38 -9.59 -1.83
C PHE A 102 14.39 -10.48 -1.07
N LEU A 103 14.82 -11.16 0.00
CA LEU A 103 13.93 -11.96 0.86
C LEU A 103 12.91 -11.10 1.59
N ILE A 104 13.33 -9.94 2.12
CA ILE A 104 12.43 -8.97 2.76
C ILE A 104 11.35 -8.47 1.78
N PHE A 105 11.72 -8.20 0.52
CA PHE A 105 10.77 -7.73 -0.49
C PHE A 105 9.93 -8.85 -1.11
N SER A 106 10.43 -10.09 -1.14
CA SER A 106 9.68 -11.23 -1.69
C SER A 106 8.67 -11.81 -0.68
N GLY A 107 8.84 -11.53 0.61
CA GLY A 107 7.97 -12.01 1.69
C GLY A 107 6.74 -11.15 1.98
N LYS A 108 6.57 -9.99 1.31
CA LYS A 108 5.30 -9.25 1.41
C LYS A 108 4.28 -9.93 0.51
N GLU A 109 3.36 -10.67 1.13
CA GLU A 109 2.21 -11.25 0.43
C GLU A 109 1.48 -10.17 -0.35
N LYS A 110 0.91 -10.55 -1.50
CA LYS A 110 0.10 -9.63 -2.27
C LYS A 110 -1.12 -9.25 -1.43
N PRO A 111 -1.59 -7.99 -1.48
CA PRO A 111 -2.80 -7.59 -0.76
C PRO A 111 -3.96 -8.51 -1.15
N LYS A 112 -4.74 -8.92 -0.15
CA LYS A 112 -5.99 -9.67 -0.36
C LYS A 112 -6.90 -8.88 -1.32
N PRO A 113 -7.67 -9.55 -2.19
CA PRO A 113 -8.46 -8.87 -3.22
C PRO A 113 -9.54 -7.96 -2.62
N TYR A 114 -9.84 -6.86 -3.32
CA TYR A 114 -10.92 -5.94 -2.96
C TYR A 114 -12.27 -6.49 -3.42
N GLU A 115 -12.79 -7.46 -2.68
CA GLU A 115 -14.04 -8.16 -2.98
C GLU A 115 -14.98 -8.12 -1.76
N ALA A 116 -16.28 -8.10 -2.02
CA ALA A 116 -17.29 -8.12 -0.98
C ALA A 116 -17.30 -9.47 -0.26
N LEU A 117 -17.11 -9.44 1.05
CA LEU A 117 -17.09 -10.61 1.92
C LEU A 117 -18.49 -10.97 2.41
N SER A 118 -18.66 -12.21 2.88
CA SER A 118 -19.92 -12.65 3.47
C SER A 118 -20.18 -11.97 4.81
N ALA A 119 -21.47 -11.84 5.17
CA ALA A 119 -21.86 -11.35 6.49
C ALA A 119 -21.31 -12.21 7.63
N GLU A 120 -21.16 -13.53 7.41
CA GLU A 120 -20.57 -14.46 8.38
C GLU A 120 -19.12 -14.06 8.71
N ILE A 121 -18.28 -13.81 7.69
CA ILE A 121 -16.89 -13.38 7.90
C ILE A 121 -16.83 -12.03 8.63
N ALA A 122 -17.72 -11.10 8.27
CA ALA A 122 -17.78 -9.78 8.89
C ALA A 122 -18.16 -9.86 10.38
N GLU A 123 -19.20 -10.63 10.70
CA GLU A 123 -19.68 -10.81 12.08
C GLU A 123 -18.65 -11.53 12.95
N ASP A 124 -18.03 -12.55 12.39
CA ASP A 124 -16.95 -13.30 13.03
C ASP A 124 -15.73 -12.40 13.32
N ALA A 125 -15.26 -11.59 12.37
CA ALA A 125 -14.19 -10.61 12.59
C ALA A 125 -14.53 -9.58 13.69
N ARG A 126 -15.78 -9.09 13.71
CA ARG A 126 -16.27 -8.19 14.77
C ARG A 126 -16.29 -8.87 16.14
N ASN A 127 -16.65 -10.16 16.20
CA ASN A 127 -16.83 -10.90 17.45
C ASN A 127 -15.51 -11.43 18.05
N ARG A 128 -14.44 -11.53 17.25
CA ARG A 128 -13.11 -11.96 17.71
C ARG A 128 -12.45 -10.99 18.68
N GLN A 129 -12.86 -9.73 18.70
CA GLN A 129 -12.16 -8.67 19.42
C GLN A 129 -13.01 -8.11 20.56
N HIS A 130 -12.35 -7.76 21.66
CA HIS A 130 -12.96 -6.90 22.66
C HIS A 130 -12.88 -5.46 22.18
N ILE A 131 -14.04 -4.87 21.91
CA ILE A 131 -14.16 -3.51 21.37
C ILE A 131 -14.75 -2.63 22.46
N ASP A 132 -14.16 -1.46 22.70
CA ASP A 132 -14.72 -0.48 23.62
C ASP A 132 -16.18 -0.16 23.23
N PRO A 133 -17.10 -0.01 24.20
CA PRO A 133 -18.52 0.19 23.90
C PRO A 133 -18.81 1.32 22.91
N GLU A 134 -18.05 2.42 23.00
CA GLU A 134 -18.21 3.58 22.10
C GLU A 134 -17.85 3.24 20.64
N ARG A 135 -16.80 2.43 20.43
CA ARG A 135 -16.39 1.94 19.10
C ARG A 135 -17.33 0.86 18.58
N ALA A 136 -17.79 -0.02 19.47
CA ALA A 136 -18.68 -1.12 19.13
C ALA A 136 -19.99 -0.61 18.51
N VAL A 137 -20.58 0.46 19.05
CA VAL A 137 -21.82 1.04 18.51
C VAL A 137 -21.64 1.51 17.06
N ILE A 138 -20.50 2.10 16.71
CA ILE A 138 -20.20 2.59 15.35
C ILE A 138 -20.03 1.42 14.38
N VAL A 139 -19.29 0.39 14.81
CA VAL A 139 -19.07 -0.83 14.01
C VAL A 139 -20.38 -1.59 13.81
N ASP A 140 -21.15 -1.79 14.87
CA ASP A 140 -22.44 -2.51 14.84
C ASP A 140 -23.47 -1.74 13.99
N ALA A 141 -23.46 -0.41 14.04
CA ALA A 141 -24.24 0.42 13.14
C ALA A 141 -23.88 0.16 11.67
N GLY A 142 -22.59 0.22 11.32
CA GLY A 142 -22.15 -0.03 9.95
C GLY A 142 -22.55 -1.41 9.43
N LEU A 143 -22.33 -2.45 10.23
CA LEU A 143 -22.71 -3.83 9.91
C LEU A 143 -24.24 -4.01 9.79
N SER A 144 -25.03 -3.22 10.53
CA SER A 144 -26.49 -3.29 10.44
C SER A 144 -27.04 -2.94 9.05
N LEU A 145 -26.29 -2.16 8.24
CA LEU A 145 -26.64 -1.77 6.89
C LEU A 145 -26.08 -2.68 5.79
N LEU A 146 -25.26 -3.69 6.14
CA LEU A 146 -24.61 -4.59 5.18
C LEU A 146 -25.61 -5.21 4.20
N GLY A 147 -25.44 -4.92 2.91
CA GLY A 147 -26.30 -5.41 1.83
C GLY A 147 -27.69 -4.75 1.73
N LYS A 148 -28.03 -3.77 2.58
CA LYS A 148 -29.40 -3.21 2.70
C LYS A 148 -29.57 -1.79 2.16
N VAL A 149 -28.48 -1.04 1.98
CA VAL A 149 -28.54 0.38 1.61
C VAL A 149 -27.70 0.62 0.35
N ASN A 150 -28.36 1.09 -0.71
CA ASN A 150 -27.71 1.40 -1.98
C ASN A 150 -26.71 2.55 -1.86
N TYR A 151 -25.76 2.58 -2.78
CA TYR A 151 -24.91 3.76 -2.93
C TYR A 151 -25.70 4.91 -3.59
N PHE A 152 -25.60 6.10 -2.99
CA PHE A 152 -26.22 7.30 -3.51
C PHE A 152 -25.26 8.49 -3.41
N TRP A 153 -24.88 9.09 -4.54
CA TRP A 153 -23.92 10.19 -4.56
C TRP A 153 -24.43 11.42 -3.78
N GLY A 154 -23.68 11.82 -2.74
CA GLY A 154 -24.09 12.87 -1.81
C GLY A 154 -25.19 12.45 -0.81
N GLY A 155 -25.50 11.16 -0.73
CA GLY A 155 -26.50 10.59 0.18
C GLY A 155 -26.05 10.70 1.63
N LYS A 156 -26.95 11.15 2.51
CA LYS A 156 -26.70 11.41 3.93
C LYS A 156 -27.93 11.09 4.75
N SER A 157 -27.75 10.77 6.03
CA SER A 157 -28.86 10.59 6.95
C SER A 157 -28.48 11.02 8.36
N ASP A 158 -29.38 11.75 9.00
CA ASP A 158 -29.37 12.14 10.41
C ASP A 158 -30.38 11.34 11.26
N ALA A 159 -31.00 10.32 10.66
CA ALA A 159 -31.96 9.47 11.34
C ALA A 159 -31.27 8.56 12.35
N VAL A 160 -31.81 8.51 13.58
CA VAL A 160 -31.42 7.50 14.57
C VAL A 160 -32.10 6.17 14.22
N GLY A 161 -31.30 5.20 13.79
CA GLY A 161 -31.79 3.91 13.30
C GLY A 161 -31.99 3.91 11.79
N PHE A 162 -32.72 2.91 11.28
CA PHE A 162 -32.91 2.76 9.84
C PHE A 162 -33.72 3.93 9.27
N ASP A 163 -33.15 4.65 8.30
CA ASP A 163 -33.82 5.78 7.66
C ASP A 163 -34.92 5.26 6.72
N PRO A 164 -36.19 5.68 6.88
CA PRO A 164 -37.29 5.25 6.03
C PRO A 164 -37.11 5.65 4.56
N ARG A 165 -36.26 6.65 4.26
CA ARG A 165 -35.94 7.06 2.89
C ARG A 165 -35.09 6.05 2.15
N PHE A 166 -34.35 5.18 2.84
CA PHE A 166 -33.48 4.22 2.18
C PHE A 166 -34.29 3.30 1.24
N GLY A 167 -33.90 3.26 -0.03
CA GLY A 167 -34.59 2.54 -1.10
C GLY A 167 -35.64 3.36 -1.86
N GLU A 168 -36.04 4.54 -1.37
CA GLU A 168 -37.00 5.41 -2.08
C GLU A 168 -36.38 6.02 -3.34
N MET A 169 -37.06 5.89 -4.48
CA MET A 169 -36.56 6.46 -5.74
C MET A 169 -36.47 7.98 -5.65
N THR A 170 -35.24 8.49 -5.66
CA THR A 170 -34.90 9.91 -5.46
C THR A 170 -33.96 10.39 -6.55
N GLU A 171 -34.09 11.65 -6.97
CA GLU A 171 -33.17 12.26 -7.94
C GLU A 171 -31.82 12.57 -7.26
N VAL A 172 -30.72 12.15 -7.87
CA VAL A 172 -29.38 12.54 -7.42
C VAL A 172 -29.13 14.00 -7.79
N THR A 173 -29.25 14.90 -6.82
CA THR A 173 -29.09 16.35 -7.04
C THR A 173 -27.66 16.85 -6.82
N SER A 174 -26.84 16.07 -6.09
CA SER A 174 -25.43 16.40 -5.83
C SER A 174 -24.62 16.42 -7.11
N GLN A 175 -23.83 17.47 -7.32
CA GLN A 175 -22.98 17.65 -8.50
C GLN A 175 -21.71 16.79 -8.42
N GLY A 176 -21.04 16.61 -9.57
CA GLY A 176 -19.71 15.98 -9.62
C GLY A 176 -19.72 14.46 -9.78
N SER A 177 -20.86 13.86 -10.12
CA SER A 177 -20.97 12.43 -10.46
C SER A 177 -21.67 12.24 -11.80
N GLU A 178 -21.35 11.15 -12.50
CA GLU A 178 -22.08 10.71 -13.70
C GLU A 178 -23.56 10.39 -13.41
N THR A 179 -23.91 10.17 -12.14
CA THR A 179 -25.29 9.87 -11.70
C THR A 179 -26.11 11.12 -11.41
N SER A 180 -25.53 12.32 -11.41
CA SER A 180 -26.27 13.57 -11.17
C SER A 180 -27.40 13.74 -12.19
N GLY A 181 -28.62 14.04 -11.70
CA GLY A 181 -29.84 14.16 -12.50
C GLY A 181 -30.53 12.83 -12.83
N THR A 182 -30.05 11.70 -12.31
CA THR A 182 -30.70 10.39 -12.47
C THR A 182 -31.55 10.02 -11.24
N MET A 183 -32.59 9.22 -11.44
CA MET A 183 -33.38 8.63 -10.35
C MET A 183 -32.71 7.34 -9.86
N ARG A 184 -32.41 7.26 -8.56
CA ARG A 184 -31.84 6.07 -7.91
C ARG A 184 -32.53 5.78 -6.58
N PRO A 185 -32.54 4.53 -6.10
CA PRO A 185 -32.93 4.24 -4.73
C PRO A 185 -32.05 5.05 -3.78
N TYR A 186 -32.65 5.84 -2.89
CA TYR A 186 -31.93 6.67 -1.96
C TYR A 186 -31.12 5.82 -0.99
N GLY A 187 -29.97 6.34 -0.59
CA GLY A 187 -29.01 5.64 0.24
C GLY A 187 -27.93 6.60 0.70
N LEU A 188 -26.71 6.09 0.82
CA LEU A 188 -25.59 6.84 1.39
C LEU A 188 -24.43 6.89 0.39
N ASP A 189 -23.63 7.95 0.45
CA ASP A 189 -22.27 7.88 -0.09
C ASP A 189 -21.30 7.35 0.98
N CYS A 190 -20.02 7.19 0.62
CA CYS A 190 -19.01 6.65 1.53
C CYS A 190 -18.87 7.49 2.81
N SER A 191 -18.88 8.82 2.69
CA SER A 191 -18.73 9.74 3.81
C SER A 191 -20.02 9.89 4.63
N GLY A 192 -21.17 9.91 3.96
CA GLY A 192 -22.49 9.93 4.58
C GLY A 192 -22.78 8.66 5.36
N PHE A 193 -22.25 7.52 4.90
CA PHE A 193 -22.24 6.27 5.65
C PHE A 193 -21.46 6.39 6.95
N VAL A 194 -20.24 6.93 6.92
CA VAL A 194 -19.44 7.17 8.14
C VAL A 194 -20.20 8.10 9.09
N SER A 195 -20.68 9.24 8.59
CA SER A 195 -21.46 10.21 9.36
C SER A 195 -22.68 9.56 10.04
N TRP A 196 -23.45 8.75 9.32
CA TRP A 196 -24.60 8.03 9.88
C TRP A 196 -24.18 7.05 10.98
N CYS A 197 -23.09 6.28 10.79
CA CYS A 197 -22.60 5.37 11.84
C CYS A 197 -22.25 6.11 13.14
N PHE A 198 -21.69 7.32 13.05
CA PHE A 198 -21.41 8.14 14.24
C PHE A 198 -22.67 8.75 14.87
N ILE A 199 -23.70 9.08 14.11
CA ILE A 199 -25.02 9.49 14.66
C ILE A 199 -25.61 8.39 15.55
N GLN A 200 -25.41 7.12 15.18
CA GLN A 200 -25.87 5.98 15.99
C GLN A 200 -25.22 5.89 17.37
N SER A 201 -24.08 6.55 17.60
CA SER A 201 -23.46 6.67 18.93
C SER A 201 -24.18 7.65 19.88
N GLY A 202 -25.25 8.30 19.42
CA GLY A 202 -26.01 9.29 20.18
C GLY A 202 -25.62 10.75 19.86
N MET A 203 -24.75 10.96 18.88
CA MET A 203 -24.48 12.31 18.36
C MET A 203 -25.69 12.85 17.62
N ASN A 204 -26.00 14.13 17.84
CA ASN A 204 -26.89 14.85 16.93
C ASN A 204 -26.11 15.31 15.68
N GLU A 205 -26.83 15.81 14.68
CA GLU A 205 -26.22 16.26 13.42
C GLU A 205 -25.11 17.29 13.64
N ALA A 206 -25.34 18.28 14.50
CA ALA A 206 -24.37 19.34 14.78
C ALA A 206 -23.07 18.79 15.40
N GLY A 207 -23.18 17.87 16.38
CA GLY A 207 -22.04 17.23 17.02
C GLY A 207 -21.28 16.32 16.07
N MET A 208 -21.98 15.54 15.24
CA MET A 208 -21.36 14.72 14.21
C MET A 208 -20.64 15.59 13.16
N ALA A 209 -21.27 16.68 12.71
CA ALA A 209 -20.67 17.61 11.78
C ALA A 209 -19.43 18.32 12.36
N ASP A 210 -19.42 18.61 13.66
CA ASP A 210 -18.29 19.24 14.35
C ASP A 210 -17.13 18.26 14.60
N LEU A 211 -17.41 17.05 15.08
CA LEU A 211 -16.38 16.10 15.50
C LEU A 211 -15.87 15.18 14.39
N ILE A 212 -16.72 14.83 13.42
CA ILE A 212 -16.40 13.88 12.33
C ILE A 212 -16.44 14.60 10.98
N GLY A 213 -17.46 15.41 10.76
CA GLY A 213 -17.64 16.18 9.54
C GLY A 213 -18.31 15.42 8.39
N HIS A 214 -18.81 16.21 7.45
CA HIS A 214 -19.43 15.75 6.21
C HIS A 214 -18.41 15.71 5.08
N GLY A 215 -18.37 14.63 4.31
CA GLY A 215 -17.41 14.50 3.21
C GLY A 215 -16.05 14.00 3.69
N THR A 216 -15.38 13.26 2.81
CA THR A 216 -14.08 12.63 3.07
C THR A 216 -12.98 13.63 3.46
N TRP A 217 -13.01 14.87 2.94
CA TRP A 217 -12.06 15.92 3.31
C TRP A 217 -12.17 16.30 4.80
N ASN A 218 -13.38 16.59 5.28
CA ASN A 218 -13.57 16.97 6.68
C ASN A 218 -13.25 15.80 7.62
N GLN A 219 -13.62 14.58 7.24
CA GLN A 219 -13.31 13.37 8.01
C GLN A 219 -11.80 13.10 8.08
N TRP A 220 -11.05 13.42 7.02
CA TRP A 220 -9.60 13.38 7.03
C TRP A 220 -8.99 14.42 7.98
N GLU A 221 -9.45 15.68 7.93
CA GLU A 221 -8.96 16.75 8.81
C GLU A 221 -9.29 16.50 10.29
N LYS A 222 -10.40 15.82 10.57
CA LYS A 222 -10.88 15.47 11.92
C LYS A 222 -10.43 14.08 12.39
N SER A 223 -9.37 13.57 11.78
CA SER A 223 -8.71 12.34 12.21
C SER A 223 -7.20 12.53 12.18
N ALA A 224 -6.47 11.67 12.88
CA ALA A 224 -5.01 11.62 12.88
C ALA A 224 -4.51 10.38 12.11
N ALA A 225 -3.40 10.51 11.40
CA ALA A 225 -2.76 9.35 10.77
C ALA A 225 -2.30 8.36 11.85
N ILE A 226 -2.48 7.07 11.58
CA ILE A 226 -1.99 5.96 12.41
C ILE A 226 -1.29 4.94 11.52
N GLU A 227 -0.41 4.14 12.11
CA GLU A 227 0.17 3.00 11.41
C GLU A 227 -0.85 1.85 11.30
N TRP A 228 -0.70 1.00 10.28
CA TRP A 228 -1.64 -0.11 10.04
C TRP A 228 -1.66 -1.14 11.18
N ASP A 229 -0.58 -1.27 11.95
CA ASP A 229 -0.52 -2.13 13.13
C ASP A 229 -1.15 -1.51 14.39
N GLU A 230 -1.49 -0.22 14.34
CA GLU A 230 -2.23 0.49 15.39
C GLU A 230 -3.74 0.49 15.15
N LEU A 231 -4.21 -0.07 14.03
CA LEU A 231 -5.63 -0.12 13.67
C LEU A 231 -6.47 -0.76 14.77
N MET A 232 -7.57 -0.09 15.11
CA MET A 232 -8.60 -0.60 16.00
C MET A 232 -9.98 -0.50 15.35
N PRO A 233 -10.94 -1.35 15.72
CA PRO A 233 -12.32 -1.20 15.26
C PRO A 233 -12.85 0.22 15.54
N GLY A 234 -13.55 0.80 14.57
CA GLY A 234 -14.00 2.20 14.59
C GLY A 234 -13.00 3.20 14.01
N ASP A 235 -11.75 2.83 13.75
CA ASP A 235 -10.82 3.68 12.99
C ASP A 235 -11.24 3.75 11.52
N LEU A 236 -10.81 4.81 10.82
CA LEU A 236 -11.14 5.07 9.43
C LEU A 236 -10.00 4.66 8.51
N VAL A 237 -10.35 4.29 7.28
CA VAL A 237 -9.39 4.10 6.20
C VAL A 237 -9.78 4.92 4.98
N PHE A 238 -8.79 5.49 4.32
CA PHE A 238 -8.97 6.33 3.14
C PHE A 238 -8.20 5.79 1.94
N GLN A 239 -8.74 6.02 0.74
CA GLN A 239 -8.13 5.58 -0.51
C GLN A 239 -6.95 6.46 -0.93
N ASN A 240 -7.10 7.77 -0.77
CA ASN A 240 -6.09 8.75 -1.18
C ASN A 240 -5.76 9.73 -0.04
N GLU A 241 -4.60 10.36 -0.14
CA GLU A 241 -4.15 11.41 0.76
C GLU A 241 -4.68 12.78 0.33
N TYR A 242 -4.95 13.64 1.31
CA TYR A 242 -5.22 15.06 1.09
C TYR A 242 -3.99 15.91 1.40
N PRO A 243 -3.78 17.03 0.69
CA PRO A 243 -4.71 17.68 -0.23
C PRO A 243 -4.58 17.26 -1.72
N GLU A 244 -3.74 16.28 -2.08
CA GLU A 244 -3.47 15.96 -3.49
C GLU A 244 -4.67 15.31 -4.22
N ALA A 245 -5.59 14.69 -3.48
CA ALA A 245 -6.74 14.00 -4.06
C ALA A 245 -7.97 14.91 -4.25
N THR A 246 -8.62 14.82 -5.41
CA THR A 246 -9.94 15.43 -5.68
C THR A 246 -11.09 14.47 -5.43
N GLU A 247 -10.82 13.17 -5.45
CA GLU A 247 -11.78 12.09 -5.19
C GLU A 247 -11.19 11.16 -4.12
N ASN A 248 -12.03 10.70 -3.21
CA ASN A 248 -11.59 9.82 -2.14
C ASN A 248 -12.72 8.85 -1.76
N HIS A 249 -12.33 7.77 -1.10
CA HIS A 249 -13.23 6.77 -0.55
C HIS A 249 -12.85 6.53 0.90
N VAL A 250 -13.84 6.27 1.75
CA VAL A 250 -13.65 6.08 3.18
C VAL A 250 -14.40 4.85 3.67
N GLY A 251 -13.82 4.14 4.62
CA GLY A 251 -14.43 3.01 5.32
C GLY A 251 -14.09 2.99 6.80
N ILE A 252 -14.78 2.13 7.55
CA ILE A 252 -14.59 1.93 9.00
C ILE A 252 -14.02 0.53 9.23
N CYS A 253 -12.95 0.43 10.02
CA CYS A 253 -12.41 -0.85 10.49
C CYS A 253 -13.43 -1.55 11.39
N ILE A 254 -13.80 -2.80 11.09
CA ILE A 254 -14.75 -3.58 11.90
C ILE A 254 -14.06 -4.61 12.81
N GLY A 255 -12.79 -4.89 12.57
CA GLY A 255 -12.08 -6.01 13.18
C GLY A 255 -11.13 -6.67 12.19
N PHE A 256 -10.70 -7.87 12.56
CA PHE A 256 -9.66 -8.60 11.86
C PHE A 256 -10.08 -10.06 11.72
N ASP A 257 -9.67 -10.70 10.63
CA ASP A 257 -9.95 -12.12 10.39
C ASP A 257 -9.01 -13.06 11.17
N GLU A 258 -9.04 -14.36 10.86
CA GLU A 258 -8.20 -15.39 11.51
C GLU A 258 -6.70 -15.18 11.27
N GLU A 259 -6.34 -14.59 10.13
CA GLU A 259 -4.96 -14.33 9.77
C GLU A 259 -4.47 -12.97 10.31
N GLY A 260 -5.34 -12.20 10.96
CA GLY A 260 -5.03 -10.87 11.46
C GLY A 260 -5.08 -9.80 10.38
N GLU A 261 -5.79 -10.04 9.28
CA GLU A 261 -6.01 -9.04 8.23
C GLU A 261 -7.22 -8.17 8.57
N PRO A 262 -7.10 -6.83 8.46
CA PRO A 262 -8.17 -5.92 8.83
C PRO A 262 -9.29 -5.92 7.79
N LEU A 263 -10.52 -5.84 8.28
CA LEU A 263 -11.74 -5.76 7.47
C LEU A 263 -12.40 -4.38 7.62
N PHE A 264 -12.96 -3.89 6.52
CA PHE A 264 -13.54 -2.56 6.45
C PHE A 264 -14.97 -2.60 5.94
N VAL A 265 -15.89 -2.00 6.70
CA VAL A 265 -17.25 -1.73 6.24
C VAL A 265 -17.32 -0.36 5.59
N HIS A 266 -17.94 -0.27 4.42
CA HIS A 266 -18.08 0.99 3.68
C HIS A 266 -19.23 0.93 2.68
N CYS A 267 -19.76 2.08 2.30
CA CYS A 267 -20.73 2.21 1.21
C CYS A 267 -20.00 2.60 -0.08
N ALA A 268 -20.02 1.72 -1.08
CA ALA A 268 -19.17 1.85 -2.26
C ALA A 268 -19.98 1.87 -3.57
N ALA A 269 -19.64 2.83 -4.42
CA ALA A 269 -20.26 3.00 -5.74
C ALA A 269 -20.10 1.75 -6.62
N SER A 270 -18.95 1.08 -6.57
CA SER A 270 -18.64 -0.11 -7.38
C SER A 270 -19.49 -1.33 -7.03
N PHE A 271 -20.01 -1.39 -5.80
CA PHE A 271 -20.88 -2.46 -5.33
C PHE A 271 -22.34 -2.05 -5.26
N ASP A 272 -22.63 -0.75 -5.44
CA ASP A 272 -23.94 -0.13 -5.26
C ASP A 272 -24.59 -0.48 -3.91
N ASN A 273 -23.80 -0.68 -2.86
CA ASN A 273 -24.28 -1.11 -1.54
C ASN A 273 -23.26 -0.84 -0.43
N VAL A 274 -23.68 -1.02 0.82
CA VAL A 274 -22.80 -1.23 1.97
C VAL A 274 -22.23 -2.65 1.93
N VAL A 275 -20.91 -2.76 1.96
CA VAL A 275 -20.17 -4.02 1.88
C VAL A 275 -19.06 -4.06 2.94
N VAL A 276 -18.55 -5.27 3.20
CA VAL A 276 -17.30 -5.47 3.95
C VAL A 276 -16.25 -6.01 2.99
N THR A 277 -15.04 -5.44 3.02
CA THR A 277 -13.91 -5.86 2.18
C THR A 277 -12.61 -5.86 2.96
N TYR A 278 -11.59 -6.52 2.43
CA TYR A 278 -10.19 -6.22 2.78
C TYR A 278 -9.79 -4.82 2.28
N ALA A 279 -8.60 -4.35 2.68
CA ALA A 279 -8.02 -3.10 2.15
C ALA A 279 -7.85 -3.12 0.62
N GLY A 280 -7.39 -4.25 0.09
CA GLY A 280 -7.09 -4.42 -1.33
C GLY A 280 -6.06 -3.40 -1.84
N ASP A 281 -6.27 -2.93 -3.06
CA ASP A 281 -5.53 -1.83 -3.67
C ASP A 281 -6.23 -0.46 -3.50
N VAL A 282 -7.34 -0.45 -2.76
CA VAL A 282 -8.20 0.72 -2.54
C VAL A 282 -7.73 1.50 -1.33
N PHE A 283 -7.80 0.93 -0.12
CA PHE A 283 -7.49 1.64 1.10
C PHE A 283 -5.98 1.65 1.38
N ARG A 284 -5.43 2.83 1.66
CA ARG A 284 -3.97 3.04 1.80
C ARG A 284 -3.58 3.81 3.06
N PHE A 285 -4.50 4.60 3.60
CA PHE A 285 -4.24 5.50 4.71
C PHE A 285 -5.17 5.16 5.88
N ALA A 286 -4.61 4.60 6.95
CA ALA A 286 -5.33 4.38 8.20
C ALA A 286 -5.31 5.65 9.05
N ARG A 287 -6.45 5.98 9.66
CA ARG A 287 -6.61 7.19 10.49
C ARG A 287 -7.54 6.95 11.67
N ARG A 288 -7.22 7.54 12.81
CA ARG A 288 -8.07 7.53 14.00
C ARG A 288 -8.90 8.81 14.09
N PRO A 289 -10.24 8.73 14.12
CA PRO A 289 -11.09 9.88 14.42
C PRO A 289 -10.69 10.55 15.74
N SER A 290 -10.64 11.88 15.75
CA SER A 290 -10.23 12.67 16.92
C SER A 290 -11.22 12.65 18.08
N VAL A 291 -12.36 11.95 17.91
CA VAL A 291 -13.39 11.80 18.95
C VAL A 291 -13.05 10.72 19.98
N PHE A 292 -12.09 9.84 19.69
CA PHE A 292 -11.61 8.80 20.60
C PHE A 292 -10.39 9.24 21.41
#